data_AF-A0A355RYN5-F1
#
_entry.id   AF-A0A355RYN5-F1
#
_cell.length_a   1.000
_cell.length_b   1.000
_cell.length_c   1.000
_cell.angle_alpha   90.00
_cell.angle_beta   90.00
_cell.angle_gamma   90.00
#
_symmetry.space_group_name_H-M   'P 1'
#
loop_
_entity.id
_entity.type
_entity.pdbx_description
1 polymer ?
#
loop_
_entity_poly.entity_id
_entity_poly.type
_entity_poly.pdbx_seq_one_letter_code
_entity_poly.pdbx_strand_id
1 'polypeptide(L)'
;MPAVIHTQWRINNIWGNKTMRKKKCIPIFFMLAFALLLSIFGVKPITKAYAAEVGPDILITEIMPESRSTEDGYEYIELYNNTDDNIDIENYKFVYPEVDITVHKIIPPHGVIILCTRGATTLNSFNSFYGTSLESSKFVSLPLSYNALSNTSDQCVILCED
;
A
#
# COMPACT_ATOMS: atom_id res chain seq x y z
N MET A 1 -9.45 57.85 22.74
CA MET A 1 -10.71 57.25 23.23
C MET A 1 -10.84 55.85 22.64
N PRO A 2 -10.88 54.80 23.46
CA PRO A 2 -11.68 53.64 23.12
C PRO A 2 -12.72 53.34 24.22
N ALA A 3 -13.94 53.06 23.78
CA ALA A 3 -15.08 52.75 24.63
C ALA A 3 -14.93 51.36 25.25
N VAL A 4 -15.01 51.29 26.58
CA VAL A 4 -15.04 50.07 27.39
C VAL A 4 -16.48 49.55 27.40
N ILE A 5 -16.71 48.37 26.83
CA ILE A 5 -18.02 47.72 26.81
C ILE A 5 -18.11 46.81 28.04
N HIS A 6 -18.83 47.26 29.07
CA HIS A 6 -19.20 46.43 30.21
C HIS A 6 -20.41 45.56 29.83
N THR A 7 -20.21 44.25 29.68
CA THR A 7 -21.32 43.28 29.65
C THR A 7 -21.54 42.74 31.06
N GLN A 8 -22.56 43.26 31.75
CA GLN A 8 -23.06 42.67 32.99
C GLN A 8 -23.72 41.32 32.67
N TRP A 9 -23.17 40.25 33.24
CA TRP A 9 -23.75 38.92 33.19
C TRP A 9 -24.88 38.84 34.22
N ARG A 10 -26.13 38.77 33.75
CA ARG A 10 -27.33 38.63 34.59
C ARG A 10 -27.45 37.17 35.04
N ILE A 11 -27.05 36.88 36.28
CA ILE A 11 -27.22 35.56 36.89
C ILE A 11 -28.71 35.41 37.28
N ASN A 12 -29.51 34.84 36.38
CA ASN A 12 -30.87 34.44 36.75
C ASN A 12 -30.80 33.14 37.55
N ASN A 13 -31.15 33.25 38.83
CA ASN A 13 -31.38 32.15 39.77
C ASN A 13 -32.45 31.17 39.22
N ILE A 14 -32.02 30.06 38.62
CA ILE A 14 -32.89 28.94 38.26
C ILE A 14 -33.00 28.02 39.49
N TRP A 15 -33.74 28.46 40.51
CA TRP A 15 -34.21 27.57 41.57
C TRP A 15 -35.56 26.98 41.14
N GLY A 16 -35.50 26.07 40.17
CA GLY A 16 -36.60 25.17 39.87
C GLY A 16 -36.76 24.18 41.02
N ASN A 17 -37.98 24.09 41.54
CA ASN A 17 -38.38 23.19 42.62
C ASN A 17 -38.10 21.74 42.18
N LYS A 18 -36.97 21.16 42.58
CA LYS A 18 -36.64 19.75 42.30
C LYS A 18 -37.47 18.87 43.23
N THR A 19 -38.62 18.42 42.75
CA THR A 19 -39.34 17.31 43.36
C THR A 19 -38.40 16.08 43.38
N MET A 20 -38.10 15.61 44.58
CA MET A 20 -37.28 14.42 44.81
C MET A 20 -37.97 13.19 44.20
N ARG A 21 -37.59 12.83 42.97
CA ARG A 21 -38.00 11.56 42.35
C ARG A 21 -37.33 10.44 43.15
N LYS A 22 -38.13 9.68 43.92
CA LYS A 22 -37.66 8.53 44.72
C LYS A 22 -36.73 7.68 43.86
N LYS A 23 -35.44 7.60 44.23
CA LYS A 23 -34.47 6.75 43.54
C LYS A 23 -34.95 5.32 43.68
N LYS A 24 -35.54 4.75 42.62
CA LYS A 24 -35.80 3.31 42.57
C LYS A 24 -34.43 2.65 42.52
N CYS A 25 -33.95 2.16 43.67
CA CYS A 25 -32.77 1.32 43.75
C CYS A 25 -33.10 0.05 42.96
N ILE A 26 -32.58 -0.06 41.74
CA ILE A 26 -32.66 -1.29 40.98
C ILE A 26 -31.84 -2.31 41.78
N PRO A 27 -32.43 -3.41 42.28
CA PRO A 27 -31.70 -4.38 43.07
C PRO A 27 -30.55 -4.91 42.23
N ILE A 28 -29.35 -5.02 42.81
CA ILE A 28 -28.16 -5.58 42.15
C ILE A 28 -28.45 -6.94 41.50
N PHE A 29 -29.43 -7.68 42.04
CA PHE A 29 -29.95 -8.93 41.48
C PHE A 29 -30.52 -8.80 40.05
N PHE A 30 -31.21 -7.69 39.73
CA PHE A 30 -31.72 -7.43 38.38
C PHE A 30 -30.59 -7.11 37.38
N MET A 31 -29.51 -6.47 37.82
CA MET A 31 -28.33 -6.24 36.98
C MET A 31 -27.56 -7.53 36.71
N LEU A 32 -27.37 -8.38 37.73
CA LEU A 32 -26.69 -9.67 37.57
C LEU A 32 -27.48 -10.63 36.68
N ALA A 33 -28.81 -10.67 36.83
CA ALA A 33 -29.67 -11.48 35.96
C ALA A 33 -29.65 -11.02 34.50
N PHE A 34 -29.61 -9.69 34.25
CA PHE A 34 -29.48 -9.13 32.91
C PHE A 34 -28.12 -9.43 32.28
N ALA A 35 -27.03 -9.33 33.05
CA ALA A 35 -25.69 -9.70 32.59
C ALA A 35 -25.59 -11.19 32.24
N LEU A 36 -26.21 -12.07 33.05
CA LEU A 36 -26.25 -13.51 32.78
C LEU A 36 -27.09 -13.83 31.52
N LEU A 37 -28.17 -13.08 31.30
CA LEU A 37 -29.00 -13.15 30.09
C LEU A 37 -28.23 -12.74 28.83
N LEU A 38 -27.43 -11.66 28.90
CA LEU A 38 -26.60 -11.22 27.77
C LEU A 38 -25.57 -12.27 27.35
N SER A 39 -25.02 -13.05 28.29
CA SER A 39 -24.12 -14.18 27.97
C SER A 39 -24.81 -15.34 27.26
N ILE A 40 -26.11 -15.57 27.48
CA ILE A 40 -26.88 -16.63 26.78
C ILE A 40 -27.19 -16.20 25.34
N PHE A 41 -27.32 -14.90 25.08
CA PHE A 41 -27.61 -14.36 23.75
C PHE A 41 -26.37 -14.14 22.86
N GLY A 42 -25.17 -14.53 23.30
CA GLY A 42 -23.98 -14.51 22.45
C GLY A 42 -23.64 -13.14 21.87
N VAL A 43 -23.88 -12.06 22.64
CA VAL A 43 -23.53 -10.70 22.22
C VAL A 43 -22.00 -10.61 22.12
N LYS A 44 -21.46 -10.79 20.92
CA LYS A 44 -20.04 -10.59 20.65
C LYS A 44 -19.73 -9.11 20.81
N PRO A 45 -18.62 -8.73 21.49
CA PRO A 45 -18.17 -7.35 21.45
C PRO A 45 -17.97 -6.96 19.98
N ILE A 46 -18.49 -5.80 19.60
CA ILE A 46 -18.22 -5.22 18.29
C ILE A 46 -16.74 -4.87 18.27
N THR A 47 -15.90 -5.79 17.79
CA THR A 47 -14.52 -5.50 17.47
C THR A 47 -14.56 -4.54 16.29
N LYS A 48 -13.97 -3.37 16.43
CA LYS A 48 -13.68 -2.52 15.26
C LYS A 48 -12.77 -3.33 14.35
N ALA A 49 -13.28 -3.76 13.21
CA ALA A 49 -12.45 -4.22 12.12
C ALA A 49 -11.74 -2.98 11.56
N TYR A 50 -10.43 -2.89 11.75
CA TYR A 50 -9.63 -2.06 10.87
C TYR A 50 -9.56 -2.81 9.54
N ALA A 51 -9.99 -2.16 8.46
CA ALA A 51 -9.68 -2.68 7.14
C ALA A 51 -8.16 -2.79 7.06
N ALA A 52 -7.65 -3.98 6.73
CA ALA A 52 -6.25 -4.08 6.33
C ALA A 52 -6.09 -3.17 5.11
N GLU A 53 -5.12 -2.26 5.18
CA GLU A 53 -4.69 -1.53 4.00
C GLU A 53 -4.10 -2.58 3.05
N VAL A 54 -4.86 -2.94 2.01
CA VAL A 54 -4.38 -3.82 0.96
C VAL A 54 -3.37 -3.01 0.17
N GLY A 55 -2.08 -3.35 0.33
CA GLY A 55 -1.01 -2.78 -0.47
C GLY A 55 -1.16 -3.16 -1.95
N PRO A 56 -0.38 -2.55 -2.84
CA PRO A 56 -0.42 -2.91 -4.25
C PRO A 56 0.00 -4.37 -4.48
N ASP A 57 -0.58 -4.99 -5.50
CA ASP A 57 -0.31 -6.39 -5.88
C ASP A 57 1.11 -6.58 -6.40
N ILE A 58 1.66 -5.57 -7.10
CA ILE A 58 3.04 -5.53 -7.55
C ILE A 58 3.79 -4.41 -6.84
N LEU A 59 4.96 -4.73 -6.29
CA LEU A 59 5.90 -3.77 -5.72
C LEU A 59 7.12 -3.64 -6.61
N ILE A 60 7.66 -2.42 -6.72
CA ILE A 60 9.02 -2.21 -7.21
C ILE A 60 9.95 -2.29 -6.00
N THR A 61 10.73 -3.36 -5.89
CA THR A 61 11.60 -3.62 -4.74
C THR A 61 13.04 -3.16 -4.95
N GLU A 62 13.46 -3.01 -6.21
CA GLU A 62 14.78 -2.51 -6.57
C GLU A 62 14.74 -1.69 -7.86
N ILE A 63 15.59 -0.67 -7.94
CA ILE A 63 15.88 0.08 -9.15
C ILE A 63 17.40 0.19 -9.25
N MET A 64 17.96 -0.24 -10.38
CA MET A 64 19.37 -0.14 -10.71
C MET A 64 19.56 0.86 -11.86
N PRO A 65 19.74 2.16 -11.56
CA PRO A 65 19.99 3.18 -12.57
C PRO A 65 21.48 3.22 -12.97
N GLU A 66 21.76 3.59 -14.22
CA GLU A 66 23.11 3.84 -14.76
C GLU A 66 24.14 2.78 -14.33
N SER A 67 23.90 1.53 -14.75
CA SER A 67 24.83 0.43 -14.48
C SER A 67 26.24 0.79 -14.97
N ARG A 68 27.29 0.56 -14.17
CA ARG A 68 28.70 0.89 -14.51
C ARG A 68 29.29 -0.01 -15.60
N SER A 69 28.66 -0.04 -16.77
CA SER A 69 29.13 -0.76 -17.94
C SER A 69 29.48 0.24 -19.04
N THR A 70 30.32 -0.16 -19.99
CA THR A 70 30.70 0.73 -21.10
C THR A 70 29.55 1.09 -22.03
N GLU A 71 28.43 0.37 -21.93
CA GLU A 71 27.26 0.59 -22.77
C GLU A 71 25.98 0.91 -21.97
N ASP A 72 26.07 1.06 -20.64
CA ASP A 72 24.92 1.19 -19.71
C ASP A 72 23.77 0.19 -19.97
N GLY A 73 24.13 -1.03 -20.42
CA GLY A 73 23.17 -2.02 -20.90
C GLY A 73 22.40 -2.75 -19.81
N TYR A 74 22.76 -2.58 -18.55
CA TYR A 74 22.32 -3.47 -17.47
C TYR A 74 21.45 -2.76 -16.44
N GLU A 75 20.81 -1.66 -16.81
CA GLU A 75 19.79 -1.00 -16.01
C GLU A 75 18.54 -1.88 -15.87
N TYR A 76 17.97 -1.93 -14.67
CA TYR A 76 16.76 -2.73 -14.42
C TYR A 76 15.92 -2.19 -13.27
N ILE A 77 14.68 -2.69 -13.21
CA ILE A 77 13.90 -2.72 -11.98
C ILE A 77 13.56 -4.17 -11.61
N GLU A 78 13.39 -4.41 -10.30
CA GLU A 78 12.84 -5.65 -9.79
C GLU A 78 11.37 -5.45 -9.43
N LEU A 79 10.52 -6.33 -9.95
CA LEU A 79 9.11 -6.42 -9.56
C LEU A 79 8.91 -7.60 -8.62
N TYR A 80 8.18 -7.37 -7.53
CA TYR A 80 7.77 -8.38 -6.57
C TYR A 80 6.26 -8.52 -6.54
N ASN A 81 5.77 -9.76 -6.59
CA ASN A 81 4.36 -10.10 -6.43
C ASN A 81 4.02 -10.19 -4.93
N ASN A 82 3.23 -9.25 -4.44
CA ASN A 82 2.80 -9.13 -3.05
C ASN A 82 1.51 -9.91 -2.73
N THR A 83 1.01 -10.69 -3.68
CA THR A 83 -0.21 -11.48 -3.56
C THR A 83 0.07 -12.97 -3.32
N ASP A 84 -0.97 -13.70 -2.93
CA ASP A 84 -0.97 -15.15 -2.82
C ASP A 84 -1.28 -15.88 -4.15
N ASP A 85 -1.48 -15.13 -5.24
CA ASP A 85 -1.87 -15.63 -6.57
C ASP A 85 -0.76 -15.38 -7.61
N ASN A 86 -0.82 -16.09 -8.74
CA ASN A 86 0.06 -15.83 -9.89
C ASN A 86 -0.36 -14.50 -10.56
N ILE A 87 0.61 -13.66 -10.91
CA ILE A 87 0.37 -12.45 -11.71
C ILE A 87 1.06 -12.59 -13.06
N ASP A 88 0.33 -12.38 -14.16
CA ASP A 88 0.91 -12.21 -15.50
C ASP A 88 1.13 -10.73 -15.79
N ILE A 89 2.32 -10.37 -16.26
CA ILE A 89 2.69 -8.96 -16.51
C ILE A 89 2.48 -8.50 -17.96
N GLU A 90 1.87 -9.31 -18.82
CA GLU A 90 1.63 -8.98 -20.25
C GLU A 90 0.79 -7.69 -20.47
N ASN A 91 -0.03 -7.29 -19.49
CA ASN A 91 -0.86 -6.08 -19.58
C ASN A 91 -0.34 -4.94 -18.71
N TYR A 92 0.90 -5.06 -18.22
CA TYR A 92 1.54 -3.98 -17.48
C TYR A 92 2.31 -3.07 -18.43
N LYS A 93 2.35 -1.80 -18.09
CA LYS A 93 3.11 -0.78 -18.81
C LYS A 93 4.07 -0.08 -17.89
N PHE A 94 5.26 0.16 -18.42
CA PHE A 94 6.13 1.20 -17.94
C PHE A 94 5.64 2.51 -18.56
N VAL A 95 5.28 3.52 -17.76
CA VAL A 95 4.75 4.80 -18.30
C VAL A 95 5.87 5.82 -18.53
N TYR A 96 6.94 5.72 -17.75
CA TYR A 96 8.11 6.57 -17.88
C TYR A 96 9.38 5.73 -17.75
N PRO A 97 10.03 5.38 -18.89
CA PRO A 97 9.58 5.63 -20.27
C PRO A 97 8.33 4.83 -20.66
N GLU A 98 7.54 5.31 -21.63
CA GLU A 98 6.32 4.64 -22.11
C GLU A 98 6.68 3.40 -22.95
N VAL A 99 6.49 2.21 -22.39
CA VAL A 99 6.69 0.93 -23.05
C VAL A 99 5.76 -0.14 -22.49
N ASP A 100 5.09 -0.82 -23.41
CA ASP A 100 4.18 -1.93 -23.09
C ASP A 100 4.97 -3.21 -22.87
N ILE A 101 4.65 -3.94 -21.81
CA ILE A 101 5.23 -5.25 -21.54
C ILE A 101 4.40 -6.30 -22.27
N THR A 102 4.67 -6.54 -23.56
CA THR A 102 3.84 -7.46 -24.38
C THR A 102 4.17 -8.95 -24.21
N VAL A 103 4.99 -9.29 -23.22
CA VAL A 103 5.48 -10.66 -23.02
C VAL A 103 4.74 -11.35 -21.87
N HIS A 104 4.20 -12.53 -22.14
CA HIS A 104 3.65 -13.40 -21.09
C HIS A 104 4.74 -13.83 -20.11
N LYS A 105 4.64 -13.37 -18.87
CA LYS A 105 5.53 -13.77 -17.77
C LYS A 105 4.76 -13.81 -16.47
N ILE A 106 4.73 -15.00 -15.89
CA ILE A 106 4.08 -15.22 -14.60
C ILE A 106 5.08 -14.97 -13.48
N ILE A 107 4.76 -14.02 -12.61
CA ILE A 107 5.38 -13.88 -11.30
C ILE A 107 4.57 -14.74 -10.31
N PRO A 108 5.14 -15.83 -9.77
CA PRO A 108 4.44 -16.64 -8.78
C PRO A 108 4.18 -15.85 -7.50
N PRO A 109 3.29 -16.32 -6.60
CA PRO A 109 3.06 -15.72 -5.29
C PRO A 109 4.39 -15.44 -4.58
N HIS A 110 4.57 -14.21 -4.09
CA HIS A 110 5.79 -13.78 -3.42
C HIS A 110 7.09 -13.95 -4.24
N GLY A 111 6.95 -14.09 -5.56
CA GLY A 111 8.07 -14.18 -6.50
C GLY A 111 8.54 -12.81 -6.96
N VAL A 112 9.75 -12.80 -7.52
CA VAL A 112 10.32 -11.63 -8.21
C VAL A 112 10.49 -11.88 -9.71
N ILE A 113 10.63 -10.80 -10.48
CA ILE A 113 11.11 -10.81 -11.87
C ILE A 113 11.95 -9.55 -12.12
N ILE A 114 12.97 -9.69 -12.97
CA ILE A 114 13.81 -8.57 -13.41
C ILE A 114 13.32 -8.04 -14.75
N LEU A 115 13.06 -6.74 -14.82
CA LEU A 115 12.80 -6.01 -16.05
C LEU A 115 14.04 -5.17 -16.38
N CYS A 116 14.90 -5.71 -17.24
CA CYS A 116 16.01 -4.96 -17.79
C CYS A 116 15.50 -4.03 -18.88
N THR A 117 15.88 -2.75 -18.83
CA THR A 117 15.28 -1.74 -19.70
C THR A 117 15.82 -1.78 -21.12
N ARG A 118 17.03 -2.32 -21.34
CA ARG A 118 17.69 -2.32 -22.65
C ARG A 118 17.44 -3.60 -23.43
N GLY A 119 16.91 -3.45 -24.65
CA GLY A 119 16.49 -4.52 -25.56
C GLY A 119 17.64 -5.40 -26.07
N ALA A 120 18.85 -4.85 -26.12
CA ALA A 120 20.04 -5.57 -26.54
C ALA A 120 20.57 -6.54 -25.47
N THR A 121 20.12 -6.41 -24.21
CA THR A 121 20.66 -7.17 -23.08
C THR A 121 20.01 -8.54 -22.99
N THR A 122 20.80 -9.57 -23.23
CA THR A 122 20.37 -10.97 -23.10
C THR A 122 20.46 -11.44 -21.65
N LEU A 123 19.68 -12.48 -21.30
CA LEU A 123 19.77 -13.15 -19.99
C LEU A 123 21.20 -13.61 -19.67
N ASN A 124 21.90 -14.21 -20.63
CA ASN A 124 23.26 -14.70 -20.43
C ASN A 124 24.24 -13.57 -20.14
N SER A 125 24.15 -12.46 -20.89
CA SER A 125 24.97 -11.28 -20.63
C SER A 125 24.64 -10.63 -19.28
N PHE A 126 23.37 -10.59 -18.89
CA PHE A 126 22.94 -10.06 -17.60
C PHE A 126 23.48 -10.91 -16.44
N ASN A 127 23.29 -12.22 -16.51
CA ASN A 127 23.81 -13.17 -15.54
C ASN A 127 25.34 -13.08 -15.41
N SER A 128 26.04 -12.94 -16.54
CA SER A 128 27.50 -12.78 -16.53
C SER A 128 27.95 -11.46 -15.90
N PHE A 129 27.22 -10.36 -16.14
CA PHE A 129 27.57 -9.05 -15.61
C PHE A 129 27.35 -8.96 -14.10
N TYR A 130 26.19 -9.40 -13.61
CA TYR A 130 25.83 -9.35 -12.19
C TYR A 130 26.28 -10.57 -11.37
N GLY A 131 26.83 -11.60 -12.02
CA GLY A 131 27.21 -12.85 -11.35
C GLY A 131 26.00 -13.65 -10.85
N THR A 132 24.86 -13.54 -11.52
CA THR A 132 23.61 -14.22 -11.16
C THR A 132 23.40 -15.49 -11.99
N SER A 133 22.36 -16.24 -11.66
CA SER A 133 21.94 -17.44 -12.38
C SER A 133 20.42 -17.44 -12.54
N LEU A 134 19.89 -16.36 -13.09
CA LEU A 134 18.47 -16.22 -13.35
C LEU A 134 18.05 -17.16 -14.49
N GLU A 135 16.86 -17.72 -14.36
CA GLU A 135 16.19 -18.46 -15.40
C GLU A 135 15.38 -17.52 -16.32
N SER A 136 15.07 -17.96 -17.54
CA SER A 136 14.29 -17.16 -18.50
C SER A 136 12.93 -16.72 -17.94
N SER A 137 12.30 -17.50 -17.08
CA SER A 137 11.04 -17.12 -16.42
C SER A 137 11.15 -15.92 -15.47
N LYS A 138 12.37 -15.54 -15.08
CA LYS A 138 12.67 -14.49 -14.10
C LYS A 138 13.30 -13.25 -14.71
N PHE A 139 13.34 -13.14 -16.03
CA PHE A 139 13.97 -12.04 -16.73
C PHE A 139 13.18 -11.62 -17.98
N VAL A 140 13.07 -10.30 -18.15
CA VAL A 140 12.55 -9.64 -19.35
C VAL A 140 13.52 -8.55 -19.74
N SER A 141 13.74 -8.41 -21.04
CA SER A 141 14.40 -7.25 -21.64
C SER A 141 13.33 -6.44 -22.36
N LEU A 142 13.15 -5.19 -21.95
CA LEU A 142 12.25 -4.25 -22.60
C LEU A 142 12.91 -3.74 -23.89
N PRO A 143 12.15 -3.50 -24.96
CA PRO A 143 12.69 -3.19 -26.28
C PRO A 143 13.25 -1.75 -26.42
N LEU A 144 13.79 -1.15 -25.36
CA LEU A 144 14.38 0.19 -25.41
C LEU A 144 15.81 0.13 -25.95
N SER A 145 16.17 1.14 -26.75
CA SER A 145 17.49 1.30 -27.37
C SER A 145 18.36 2.35 -26.70
N TYR A 146 17.94 2.88 -25.56
CA TYR A 146 18.58 3.96 -24.81
C TYR A 146 18.57 3.68 -23.30
N ASN A 147 19.33 4.45 -22.53
CA ASN A 147 19.38 4.35 -21.06
C ASN A 147 18.09 4.94 -20.48
N ALA A 148 17.26 4.08 -19.92
CA ALA A 148 15.92 4.43 -19.45
C ALA A 148 15.93 4.93 -18.00
N LEU A 149 16.93 4.53 -17.22
CA LEU A 149 17.02 4.78 -15.78
C LEU A 149 18.29 5.61 -15.48
N SER A 150 18.37 6.82 -16.03
CA SER A 150 19.50 7.72 -15.74
C SER A 150 19.36 8.34 -14.36
N ASN A 151 20.48 8.45 -13.63
CA ASN A 151 20.53 9.13 -12.33
C ASN A 151 20.97 10.61 -12.44
N THR A 152 21.09 11.15 -13.65
CA THR A 152 21.69 12.47 -13.91
C THR A 152 20.69 13.63 -13.83
N SER A 153 19.39 13.33 -13.76
CA SER A 153 18.29 14.28 -13.61
C SER A 153 17.17 13.68 -12.79
N ASP A 154 16.15 14.47 -12.47
CA ASP A 154 14.91 13.96 -11.89
C ASP A 154 14.24 13.01 -12.89
N GLN A 155 13.90 11.80 -12.43
CA GLN A 155 13.20 10.78 -13.19
C GLN A 155 12.12 10.13 -12.33
N CYS A 156 11.10 9.60 -12.98
CA CYS A 156 10.01 8.88 -12.34
C CYS A 156 9.86 7.52 -13.02
N VAL A 157 9.77 6.46 -12.22
CA VAL A 157 9.38 5.13 -12.69
C VAL A 157 7.92 4.93 -12.29
N ILE A 158 7.07 4.66 -13.28
CA ILE A 158 5.66 4.36 -13.08
C ILE A 158 5.36 3.05 -13.78
N LEU A 159 4.77 2.12 -13.02
CA LEU A 159 4.22 0.88 -13.51
C LEU A 159 2.70 0.94 -13.35
N CYS A 160 1.95 0.65 -14.40
CA CYS A 160 0.50 0.53 -14.34
C CYS A 160 0.02 -0.74 -15.04
N GLU A 161 -1.10 -1.27 -14.59
CA GLU A 161 -1.88 -2.25 -15.34
C GLU A 161 -2.85 -1.51 -16.26
N ASP A 162 -3.01 -1.99 -17.48
CA ASP A 162 -3.95 -1.46 -18.47
C ASP A 162 -5.42 -1.88 -18.25
#